data_AF-A0A928JBY9-F1
#
_entry.id   AF-A0A928JBY9-F1
#
_cell.length_a   1.000
_cell.length_b   1.000
_cell.length_c   1.000
_cell.angle_alpha   90.00
_cell.angle_beta   90.00
_cell.angle_gamma   90.00
#
_symmetry.space_group_name_H-M   'P 1'
#
loop_
_entity.id
_entity.type
_entity.pdbx_description
1 polymer ?
#
loop_
_entity_poly.entity_id
_entity_poly.type
_entity_poly.pdbx_seq_one_letter_code
_entity_poly.pdbx_strand_id
1 'polypeptide(L)'
;MDESKLAERLLTLRMERNLTQEETAEKIGVSNKTYSKWETGATSPDLETFVKLARFFGVTADNLLGLSLTSAPTFEDAVRAETERNPDNPAEATFRMYETLIRSSDRALEDGGEHRRWLPDLPDERTRYPRCVVSNQNAYQLSVNSPAVNFVFALFRSGEGFGWLKDGEKRKGIAALFALLSDPDALNLCRLMHDNGFPSSFTARKIAESAGVDENKAVQILEKMKEFSLCDSETAHLADGDTEVYRSYGEGRILGLIALAYEHRYGKNAHWIGMNTGICRLIGGDEE
;
A
#
# COMPACT_ATOMS: atom_id res chain seq x y z
N MET A 1 10.38 11.25 -29.96
CA MET A 1 11.24 10.78 -28.87
C MET A 1 12.24 11.89 -28.64
N ASP A 2 12.38 12.42 -27.43
CA ASP A 2 13.29 13.54 -27.18
C ASP A 2 14.73 13.01 -27.08
N GLU A 3 15.41 12.95 -28.22
CA GLU A 3 16.77 12.39 -28.37
C GLU A 3 17.79 13.09 -27.43
N SER A 4 17.48 14.30 -26.97
CA SER A 4 18.28 15.07 -26.01
C SER A 4 18.44 14.35 -24.66
N LYS A 5 17.40 13.67 -24.17
CA LYS A 5 17.42 13.07 -22.82
C LYS A 5 18.30 11.81 -22.72
N LEU A 6 18.32 10.99 -23.77
CA LEU A 6 19.18 9.81 -23.82
C LEU A 6 20.65 10.20 -23.92
N ALA A 7 20.96 11.21 -24.75
CA ALA A 7 22.31 11.71 -24.96
C ALA A 7 22.93 12.25 -23.65
N GLU A 8 22.19 13.10 -22.94
CA GLU A 8 22.58 13.63 -21.63
C GLU A 8 22.80 12.50 -20.61
N ARG A 9 21.90 11.51 -20.58
CA ARG A 9 21.99 10.41 -19.62
C ARG A 9 23.20 9.51 -19.86
N LEU A 10 23.51 9.20 -21.13
CA LEU A 10 24.71 8.43 -21.49
C LEU A 10 25.98 9.16 -21.05
N LEU A 11 26.04 10.48 -21.30
CA LEU A 11 27.15 11.32 -20.85
C LEU A 11 27.30 11.27 -19.32
N THR A 12 26.22 11.44 -18.57
CA THR A 12 26.24 11.37 -17.11
C THR A 12 26.73 10.02 -16.60
N LEU A 13 26.14 8.91 -17.07
CA LEU A 13 26.48 7.55 -16.62
C LEU A 13 27.92 7.17 -16.94
N ARG A 14 28.45 7.66 -18.07
CA ARG A 14 29.86 7.49 -18.44
C ARG A 14 30.78 8.28 -17.50
N MET A 15 30.45 9.54 -17.23
CA MET A 15 31.25 10.39 -16.34
C MET A 15 31.24 9.89 -14.90
N GLU A 16 30.12 9.40 -14.39
CA GLU A 16 30.01 8.77 -13.06
C GLU A 16 30.95 7.56 -12.90
N ARG A 17 31.27 6.88 -14.00
CA ARG A 17 32.21 5.74 -14.04
C ARG A 17 33.64 6.14 -14.38
N ASN A 18 33.94 7.43 -14.54
CA ASN A 18 35.24 7.96 -14.95
C ASN A 18 35.79 7.33 -16.24
N LEU A 19 34.91 7.04 -17.21
CA LEU A 19 35.29 6.44 -18.50
C LEU A 19 35.40 7.49 -19.61
N THR A 20 36.32 7.27 -20.54
CA THR A 20 36.36 7.98 -21.82
C THR A 20 35.32 7.41 -22.80
N GLN A 21 34.99 8.19 -23.85
CA GLN A 21 34.09 7.71 -24.91
C GLN A 21 34.67 6.47 -25.62
N GLU A 22 35.99 6.42 -25.78
CA GLU A 22 36.70 5.32 -26.43
C GLU A 22 36.63 4.03 -25.59
N GLU A 23 36.93 4.10 -24.29
CA GLU A 23 36.82 2.95 -23.38
C GLU A 23 35.39 2.43 -23.27
N THR A 24 34.42 3.34 -23.30
CA THR A 24 33.00 2.94 -23.27
C THR A 24 32.59 2.28 -24.57
N ALA A 25 32.99 2.83 -25.71
CA ALA A 25 32.71 2.24 -27.02
C ALA A 25 33.32 0.84 -27.16
N GLU A 26 34.55 0.64 -26.70
CA GLU A 26 35.23 -0.65 -26.69
C GLU A 26 34.47 -1.68 -25.85
N LYS A 27 34.05 -1.31 -24.62
CA LYS A 27 33.29 -2.21 -23.73
C LYS A 27 31.89 -2.55 -24.25
N ILE A 28 31.27 -1.66 -25.02
CA ILE A 28 29.97 -1.88 -25.66
C ILE A 28 30.10 -2.64 -26.99
N GLY A 29 31.31 -2.67 -27.58
CA GLY A 29 31.58 -3.34 -28.86
C GLY A 29 31.21 -2.50 -30.09
N VAL A 30 31.33 -1.17 -30.00
CA VAL A 30 31.05 -0.24 -31.11
C VAL A 30 32.22 0.70 -31.37
N SER A 31 32.18 1.41 -32.50
CA SER A 31 33.21 2.41 -32.79
C SER A 31 33.06 3.64 -31.89
N ASN A 32 34.18 4.26 -31.50
CA ASN A 32 34.19 5.53 -30.74
C ASN A 32 33.33 6.61 -31.44
N LYS A 33 33.39 6.68 -32.78
CA LYS A 33 32.56 7.59 -33.59
C LYS A 33 31.05 7.32 -33.44
N THR A 34 30.66 6.05 -33.33
CA THR A 34 29.26 5.66 -33.11
C THR A 34 28.79 6.11 -31.74
N TYR A 35 29.58 5.82 -30.70
CA TYR A 35 29.26 6.18 -29.33
C TYR A 35 29.19 7.70 -29.12
N SER A 36 30.13 8.44 -29.71
CA SER A 36 30.15 9.92 -29.67
C SER A 36 28.88 10.54 -30.29
N LYS A 37 28.34 9.95 -31.36
CA LYS A 37 27.06 10.39 -31.96
C LYS A 37 25.85 10.17 -31.06
N TRP A 38 25.89 9.17 -30.17
CA TRP A 38 24.82 8.96 -29.20
C TRP A 38 24.88 9.99 -28.07
N GLU A 39 26.06 10.27 -27.51
CA GLU A 39 26.22 11.29 -26.46
C GLU A 39 25.98 12.72 -26.94
N THR A 40 26.04 12.96 -28.24
CA THR A 40 25.70 14.26 -28.85
C THR A 40 24.27 14.33 -29.36
N GLY A 41 23.49 13.25 -29.22
CA GLY A 41 22.11 13.17 -29.71
C GLY A 41 21.98 13.17 -31.24
N ALA A 42 23.07 13.00 -31.98
CA ALA A 42 23.07 13.02 -33.45
C ALA A 42 22.45 11.74 -34.05
N THR A 43 22.49 10.63 -33.32
CA THR A 43 21.84 9.35 -33.66
C THR A 43 21.46 8.62 -32.38
N SER A 44 20.59 7.62 -32.47
CA SER A 44 20.26 6.74 -31.33
C SER A 44 20.79 5.31 -31.54
N PRO A 45 21.10 4.57 -30.47
CA PRO A 45 21.41 3.15 -30.55
C PRO A 45 20.17 2.34 -30.99
N ASP A 46 20.39 1.19 -31.63
CA ASP A 46 19.31 0.22 -31.83
C ASP A 46 18.89 -0.45 -30.51
N LEU A 47 17.79 -1.20 -30.52
CA LEU A 47 17.25 -1.82 -29.32
C LEU A 47 18.23 -2.78 -28.63
N GLU A 48 18.96 -3.58 -29.41
CA GLU A 48 19.91 -4.54 -28.86
C GLU A 48 21.06 -3.83 -28.14
N THR A 49 21.60 -2.79 -28.77
CA THR A 49 22.68 -1.96 -28.25
C THR A 49 22.22 -1.12 -27.08
N PHE A 50 20.99 -0.63 -27.11
CA PHE A 50 20.36 0.07 -26.00
C PHE A 50 20.26 -0.83 -24.75
N VAL A 51 19.85 -2.09 -24.91
CA VAL A 51 19.83 -3.07 -23.80
C VAL A 51 21.24 -3.36 -23.29
N LYS A 52 22.24 -3.45 -24.18
CA LYS A 52 23.65 -3.60 -23.79
C LYS A 52 24.14 -2.40 -22.97
N LEU A 53 23.82 -1.18 -23.37
CA LEU A 53 24.14 0.05 -22.63
C LEU A 53 23.49 0.04 -21.24
N ALA A 54 22.21 -0.31 -21.15
CA ALA A 54 21.50 -0.38 -19.87
C ALA A 54 22.16 -1.38 -18.90
N ARG A 55 22.53 -2.58 -19.40
CA ARG A 55 23.25 -3.58 -18.61
C ARG A 55 24.65 -3.14 -18.21
N PHE A 56 25.40 -2.55 -19.15
CA PHE A 56 26.75 -2.04 -18.91
C PHE A 56 26.76 -0.96 -17.81
N PHE A 57 25.78 -0.06 -17.84
CA PHE A 57 25.64 0.99 -16.85
C PHE A 57 24.84 0.56 -15.60
N GLY A 58 24.36 -0.68 -15.51
CA GLY A 58 23.60 -1.18 -14.36
C GLY A 58 22.32 -0.39 -14.08
N VAL A 59 21.66 0.12 -15.12
CA VAL A 59 20.43 0.92 -15.02
C VAL A 59 19.25 0.26 -15.75
N THR A 60 18.02 0.64 -15.42
CA THR A 60 16.83 0.23 -16.18
C THR A 60 16.72 0.98 -17.50
N ALA A 61 15.96 0.43 -18.45
CA ALA A 61 15.63 1.11 -19.71
C ALA A 61 15.00 2.49 -19.47
N ASP A 62 14.08 2.59 -18.51
CA ASP A 62 13.44 3.86 -18.14
C ASP A 62 14.45 4.87 -17.60
N ASN A 63 15.39 4.43 -16.76
CA ASN A 63 16.43 5.29 -16.23
C ASN A 63 17.40 5.77 -17.33
N LEU A 64 17.72 4.90 -18.30
CA LEU A 64 18.57 5.24 -19.44
C LEU A 64 17.90 6.26 -20.38
N LEU A 65 16.56 6.21 -20.52
CA LEU A 65 15.77 7.19 -21.27
C LEU A 65 15.50 8.50 -20.53
N GLY A 66 16.00 8.64 -19.30
CA GLY A 66 15.69 9.79 -18.45
C GLY A 66 14.20 9.85 -18.04
N LEU A 67 13.52 8.70 -18.05
CA LEU A 67 12.13 8.51 -17.59
C LEU A 67 12.05 8.12 -16.11
N SER A 68 13.20 7.87 -15.47
CA SER A 68 13.25 7.71 -14.01
C SER A 68 12.87 9.03 -13.36
N LEU A 69 11.82 8.99 -12.54
CA LEU A 69 11.48 10.07 -11.61
C LEU A 69 12.76 10.43 -10.83
N THR A 70 13.13 11.72 -10.83
CA THR A 70 14.36 12.28 -10.24
C THR A 70 14.47 12.10 -8.72
N SER A 71 13.44 11.54 -8.11
CA SER A 71 13.44 10.89 -6.81
C SER A 71 12.70 9.58 -6.99
N ALA A 72 13.21 8.47 -6.45
CA ALA A 72 12.40 7.26 -6.33
C ALA A 72 11.07 7.70 -5.70
N PRO A 73 9.91 7.43 -6.34
CA PRO A 73 8.63 7.84 -5.77
C PRO A 73 8.56 7.28 -4.36
N THR A 74 8.19 8.10 -3.39
CA THR A 74 7.94 7.58 -2.05
C THR A 74 6.79 6.56 -2.14
N PHE A 75 6.61 5.74 -1.10
CA PHE A 75 5.47 4.84 -1.06
C PHE A 75 4.14 5.62 -1.23
N GLU A 76 4.06 6.82 -0.65
CA GLU A 76 2.92 7.72 -0.80
C GLU A 76 2.74 8.21 -2.23
N ASP A 77 3.82 8.50 -2.96
CA ASP A 77 3.75 8.89 -4.38
C ASP A 77 3.27 7.75 -5.27
N ALA A 78 3.72 6.52 -4.98
CA ALA A 78 3.28 5.32 -5.69
C ALA A 78 1.81 5.00 -5.41
N VAL A 79 1.38 5.08 -4.15
CA VAL A 79 -0.03 4.91 -3.76
C VAL A 79 -0.90 5.93 -4.46
N ARG A 80 -0.54 7.21 -4.36
CA ARG A 80 -1.29 8.32 -4.98
C ARG A 80 -1.43 8.14 -6.48
N ALA A 81 -0.32 7.89 -7.18
CA ALA A 81 -0.31 7.69 -8.63
C ALA A 81 -1.21 6.53 -9.06
N GLU A 82 -1.26 5.44 -8.29
CA GLU A 82 -2.11 4.30 -8.62
C GLU A 82 -3.59 4.57 -8.33
N THR A 83 -3.90 5.25 -7.22
CA THR A 83 -5.28 5.68 -6.91
C THR A 83 -5.84 6.70 -7.90
N GLU A 84 -5.01 7.61 -8.42
CA GLU A 84 -5.40 8.61 -9.42
C GLU A 84 -5.56 8.01 -10.82
N ARG A 85 -4.81 6.94 -11.15
CA ARG A 85 -4.93 6.23 -12.44
C ARG A 85 -6.20 5.41 -12.55
N ASN A 86 -6.70 4.86 -11.45
CA ASN A 86 -7.86 3.97 -11.42
C ASN A 86 -8.89 4.43 -10.36
N PRO A 87 -9.45 5.66 -10.46
CA PRO A 87 -10.33 6.21 -9.43
C PRO A 87 -11.63 5.40 -9.29
N ASP A 88 -12.12 4.80 -10.38
CA ASP A 88 -13.36 4.02 -10.40
C ASP A 88 -13.16 2.54 -10.06
N ASN A 89 -11.91 2.10 -9.84
CA ASN A 89 -11.60 0.70 -9.55
C ASN A 89 -10.52 0.57 -8.45
N PRO A 90 -10.86 0.89 -7.19
CA PRO A 90 -9.93 0.83 -6.06
C PRO A 90 -9.40 -0.59 -5.78
N ALA A 91 -10.14 -1.63 -6.20
CA ALA A 91 -9.72 -3.03 -6.13
C ALA A 91 -8.50 -3.31 -7.03
N GLU A 92 -8.54 -2.84 -8.28
CA GLU A 92 -7.43 -2.96 -9.24
C GLU A 92 -6.20 -2.15 -8.80
N ALA A 93 -6.41 -0.93 -8.30
CA ALA A 93 -5.33 -0.09 -7.77
C ALA A 93 -4.63 -0.76 -6.57
N THR A 94 -5.42 -1.32 -5.65
CA THR A 94 -4.90 -2.08 -4.50
C THR A 94 -4.11 -3.30 -4.94
N PHE A 95 -4.59 -4.03 -5.96
CA PHE A 95 -3.90 -5.19 -6.51
C PHE A 95 -2.54 -4.82 -7.11
N ARG A 96 -2.47 -3.73 -7.90
CA ARG A 96 -1.22 -3.27 -8.51
C ARG A 96 -0.20 -2.77 -7.48
N MET A 97 -0.67 -2.06 -6.45
CA MET A 97 0.19 -1.69 -5.30
C MET A 97 0.74 -2.94 -4.59
N TYR A 98 -0.12 -3.93 -4.34
CA TYR A 98 0.27 -5.17 -3.69
C TYR A 98 1.25 -5.99 -4.52
N GLU A 99 1.01 -6.12 -5.82
CA GLU A 99 1.91 -6.79 -6.76
C GLU A 99 3.26 -6.07 -6.82
N THR A 100 3.26 -4.74 -6.84
CA THR A 100 4.47 -3.92 -6.79
C THR A 100 5.26 -4.15 -5.50
N LEU A 101 4.57 -4.18 -4.35
CA LEU A 101 5.18 -4.48 -3.05
C LEU A 101 5.78 -5.89 -3.00
N ILE A 102 5.08 -6.91 -3.52
CA ILE A 102 5.62 -8.27 -3.62
C ILE A 102 6.87 -8.28 -4.51
N ARG A 103 6.78 -7.70 -5.71
CA ARG A 103 7.90 -7.65 -6.67
C ARG A 103 9.10 -6.87 -6.12
N SER A 104 8.88 -5.79 -5.36
CA SER A 104 9.97 -5.06 -4.70
C SER A 104 10.58 -5.85 -3.54
N SER A 105 9.76 -6.63 -2.83
CA SER A 105 10.23 -7.54 -1.77
C SER A 105 11.07 -8.68 -2.36
N ASP A 106 10.66 -9.23 -3.50
CA ASP A 106 11.42 -10.24 -4.25
C ASP A 106 12.74 -9.66 -4.80
N ARG A 107 12.74 -8.40 -5.24
CA ARG A 107 13.99 -7.70 -5.63
C ARG A 107 14.96 -7.52 -4.46
N ALA A 108 14.47 -7.28 -3.25
CA ALA A 108 15.33 -7.20 -2.06
C ALA A 108 15.97 -8.54 -1.67
N LEU A 109 15.50 -9.65 -2.26
CA LEU A 109 16.06 -11.00 -2.10
C LEU A 109 17.00 -11.40 -3.25
N GLU A 110 17.32 -10.48 -4.19
CA GLU A 110 18.17 -10.74 -5.38
C GLU A 110 19.62 -11.14 -5.08
N ASP A 111 20.07 -11.12 -3.82
CA ASP A 111 21.46 -11.45 -3.45
C ASP A 111 21.74 -12.97 -3.29
N GLY A 112 20.83 -13.86 -3.70
CA GLY A 112 21.20 -15.27 -3.89
C GLY A 112 20.06 -16.28 -3.96
N GLY A 113 19.63 -16.62 -5.17
CA GLY A 113 18.87 -17.86 -5.40
C GLY A 113 18.09 -17.88 -6.72
N GLU A 114 18.20 -18.98 -7.46
CA GLU A 114 17.44 -19.21 -8.70
C GLU A 114 15.93 -19.03 -8.49
N HIS A 115 15.31 -18.26 -9.39
CA HIS A 115 13.88 -18.03 -9.50
C HIS A 115 13.10 -19.35 -9.49
N ARG A 116 12.43 -19.64 -8.37
CA ARG A 116 11.17 -20.40 -8.43
C ARG A 116 10.04 -19.39 -8.56
N ARG A 117 9.22 -19.51 -9.60
CA ARG A 117 7.91 -18.86 -9.68
C ARG A 117 7.09 -19.42 -8.50
N TRP A 118 7.15 -18.75 -7.34
CA TRP A 118 6.57 -19.23 -6.07
C TRP A 118 5.08 -18.95 -5.95
N LEU A 119 4.52 -18.13 -6.83
CA LEU A 119 3.08 -17.98 -6.96
C LEU A 119 2.57 -19.13 -7.82
N PRO A 120 1.78 -20.09 -7.28
CA PRO A 120 1.10 -21.07 -8.11
C PRO A 120 0.22 -20.32 -9.12
N ASP A 121 0.04 -20.89 -10.32
CA ASP A 121 -0.88 -20.33 -11.32
C ASP A 121 -2.26 -20.17 -10.64
N LEU A 122 -2.66 -18.91 -10.43
CA LEU A 122 -3.93 -18.58 -9.80
C LEU A 122 -5.04 -19.01 -10.78
N PRO A 123 -6.08 -19.75 -10.35
CA PRO A 123 -7.09 -20.29 -11.26
C PRO A 123 -7.79 -19.18 -12.06
N ASP A 124 -7.90 -19.39 -13.37
CA ASP A 124 -7.97 -18.35 -14.40
C ASP A 124 -9.21 -17.43 -14.38
N GLU A 125 -10.37 -17.84 -13.84
CA GLU A 125 -11.60 -17.05 -14.09
C GLU A 125 -12.53 -16.79 -12.89
N ARG A 126 -12.23 -17.33 -11.71
CA ARG A 126 -13.01 -17.07 -10.46
C ARG A 126 -12.29 -16.18 -9.44
N THR A 127 -11.15 -15.62 -9.83
CA THR A 127 -10.10 -15.02 -8.98
C THR A 127 -9.96 -13.51 -9.09
N ARG A 128 -10.96 -12.78 -9.60
CA ARG A 128 -10.93 -11.29 -9.65
C ARG A 128 -10.68 -10.61 -8.29
N TYR A 129 -10.75 -11.36 -7.19
CA TYR A 129 -10.74 -10.91 -5.81
C TYR A 129 -9.90 -11.89 -4.96
N PRO A 130 -8.57 -11.98 -5.17
CA PRO A 130 -7.74 -12.91 -4.41
C PRO A 130 -7.73 -12.53 -2.93
N ARG A 131 -8.17 -13.47 -2.08
CA ARG A 131 -7.95 -13.46 -0.64
C ARG A 131 -6.83 -14.42 -0.31
N CYS A 132 -5.70 -13.87 0.11
CA CYS A 132 -4.52 -14.65 0.41
C CYS A 132 -4.17 -14.50 1.89
N VAL A 133 -4.15 -15.64 2.59
CA VAL A 133 -3.52 -15.75 3.90
C VAL A 133 -2.18 -16.42 3.72
N VAL A 134 -1.11 -15.70 4.05
CA VAL A 134 0.24 -16.27 4.18
C VAL A 134 0.59 -16.30 5.65
N SER A 135 1.05 -17.44 6.13
CA SER A 135 1.64 -17.55 7.46
C SER A 135 2.89 -18.40 7.41
N ASN A 136 3.96 -17.89 8.00
CA ASN A 136 5.18 -18.65 8.28
C ASN A 136 5.67 -18.36 9.70
N GLN A 137 6.85 -18.87 10.05
CA GLN A 137 7.41 -18.70 11.39
C GLN A 137 7.76 -17.23 11.72
N ASN A 138 7.92 -16.39 10.71
CA ASN A 138 8.43 -15.03 10.81
C ASN A 138 7.37 -13.96 10.53
N ALA A 139 6.25 -14.29 9.87
CA ALA A 139 5.24 -13.31 9.49
C ALA A 139 3.84 -13.91 9.36
N TYR A 140 2.85 -13.04 9.56
CA TYR A 140 1.47 -13.22 9.11
C TYR A 140 1.18 -12.17 8.06
N GLN A 141 0.45 -12.56 7.02
CA GLN A 141 -0.03 -11.63 6.03
C GLN A 141 -1.44 -12.02 5.62
N LEU A 142 -2.32 -11.03 5.58
CA LEU A 142 -3.64 -11.14 5.00
C LEU A 142 -3.75 -10.07 3.91
N SER A 143 -4.08 -10.49 2.70
CA SER A 143 -4.56 -9.60 1.66
C SER A 143 -5.99 -9.96 1.29
N VAL A 144 -6.83 -8.95 1.22
CA VAL A 144 -8.21 -9.04 0.77
C VAL A 144 -8.37 -8.07 -0.38
N ASN A 145 -8.84 -8.61 -1.49
CA ASN A 145 -9.36 -7.83 -2.60
C ASN A 145 -10.82 -8.30 -2.78
N SER A 146 -11.79 -7.41 -2.62
CA SER A 146 -13.21 -7.71 -2.77
C SER A 146 -14.00 -6.45 -3.16
N PRO A 147 -15.21 -6.57 -3.72
CA PRO A 147 -16.05 -5.39 -3.96
C PRO A 147 -16.38 -4.60 -2.69
N ALA A 148 -16.37 -5.25 -1.52
CA ALA A 148 -16.77 -4.63 -0.25
C ALA A 148 -15.59 -4.06 0.54
N VAL A 149 -14.44 -4.74 0.50
CA VAL A 149 -13.29 -4.46 1.37
C VAL A 149 -12.00 -4.78 0.61
N ASN A 150 -11.06 -3.83 0.60
CA ASN A 150 -9.76 -3.98 -0.04
C ASN A 150 -8.65 -3.55 0.94
N PHE A 151 -7.81 -4.47 1.38
CA PHE A 151 -6.66 -4.14 2.24
C PHE A 151 -5.57 -5.20 2.19
N VAL A 152 -4.37 -4.79 2.61
CA VAL A 152 -3.24 -5.68 2.87
C VAL A 152 -2.72 -5.40 4.27
N PHE A 153 -2.60 -6.45 5.07
CA PHE A 153 -2.05 -6.41 6.41
C PHE A 153 -0.87 -7.39 6.49
N ALA A 154 0.29 -6.91 6.94
CA ALA A 154 1.46 -7.73 7.20
C ALA A 154 1.96 -7.49 8.62
N LEU A 155 2.17 -8.56 9.37
CA LEU A 155 2.69 -8.55 10.73
C LEU A 155 3.95 -9.41 10.79
N PHE A 156 5.10 -8.77 10.97
CA PHE A 156 6.36 -9.46 11.24
C PHE A 156 6.44 -9.87 12.71
N ARG A 157 6.83 -11.11 12.96
CA ARG A 157 6.98 -11.67 14.29
C ARG A 157 8.36 -11.27 14.83
N SER A 158 8.37 -10.44 15.87
CA SER A 158 9.58 -10.23 16.67
C SER A 158 9.89 -11.48 17.51
N GLY A 159 11.12 -11.59 18.03
CA GLY A 159 11.53 -12.71 18.87
C GLY A 159 10.65 -12.92 20.12
N GLU A 160 9.98 -11.87 20.61
CA GLU A 160 9.03 -11.95 21.73
C GLU A 160 7.57 -12.15 21.31
N GLY A 161 7.25 -12.06 20.02
CA GLY A 161 5.90 -12.22 19.47
C GLY A 161 4.87 -11.31 20.15
N PHE A 162 3.82 -11.92 20.70
CA PHE A 162 2.75 -11.20 21.44
C PHE A 162 3.06 -11.04 22.94
N GLY A 163 4.33 -11.01 23.34
CA GLY A 163 4.76 -10.88 24.74
C GLY A 163 4.13 -9.67 25.46
N TRP A 164 3.83 -8.59 24.73
CA TRP A 164 3.13 -7.42 25.24
C TRP A 164 1.73 -7.71 25.80
N LEU A 165 1.07 -8.81 25.40
CA LEU A 165 -0.20 -9.25 26.00
C LEU A 165 -0.04 -9.73 27.45
N LYS A 166 1.18 -9.93 27.95
CA LYS A 166 1.40 -10.24 29.37
C LYS A 166 1.18 -9.02 30.26
N ASP A 167 1.35 -7.82 29.70
CA ASP A 167 1.09 -6.55 30.39
C ASP A 167 -0.41 -6.42 30.71
N GLY A 168 -0.72 -6.20 32.00
CA GLY A 168 -2.10 -6.09 32.48
C GLY A 168 -2.80 -4.81 31.99
N GLU A 169 -2.08 -3.69 31.93
CA GLU A 169 -2.66 -2.41 31.55
C GLU A 169 -2.89 -2.35 30.03
N LYS A 170 -1.96 -2.87 29.23
CA LYS A 170 -2.16 -2.98 27.76
C LYS A 170 -3.36 -3.86 27.43
N ARG A 171 -3.56 -4.97 28.16
CA ARG A 171 -4.73 -5.84 28.00
C ARG A 171 -6.03 -5.12 28.33
N LYS A 172 -6.07 -4.35 29.42
CA LYS A 172 -7.26 -3.56 29.79
C LYS A 172 -7.57 -2.51 28.72
N GLY A 173 -6.57 -1.81 28.21
CA GLY A 173 -6.74 -0.82 27.14
C GLY A 173 -7.37 -1.43 25.88
N ILE A 174 -6.86 -2.56 25.41
CA ILE A 174 -7.44 -3.26 24.25
C ILE A 174 -8.84 -3.79 24.53
N ALA A 175 -9.08 -4.33 25.73
CA ALA A 175 -10.43 -4.79 26.10
C ALA A 175 -11.44 -3.64 26.11
N ALA A 176 -11.04 -2.45 26.57
CA ALA A 176 -11.87 -1.25 26.55
C ALA A 176 -12.18 -0.79 25.12
N LEU A 177 -11.20 -0.85 24.20
CA LEU A 177 -11.44 -0.58 22.78
C LEU A 177 -12.48 -1.56 22.19
N PHE A 178 -12.34 -2.85 22.46
CA PHE A 178 -13.33 -3.84 22.00
C PHE A 178 -14.71 -3.64 22.62
N ALA A 179 -14.78 -3.20 23.88
CA ALA A 179 -16.05 -2.85 24.51
C ALA A 179 -16.72 -1.65 23.82
N LEU A 180 -15.95 -0.61 23.46
CA LEU A 180 -16.46 0.51 22.66
C LEU A 180 -17.01 0.03 21.31
N LEU A 181 -16.22 -0.76 20.57
CA LEU A 181 -16.60 -1.25 19.24
C LEU A 181 -17.68 -2.33 19.26
N SER A 182 -18.06 -2.83 20.43
CA SER A 182 -19.20 -3.74 20.58
C SER A 182 -20.55 -3.02 20.56
N ASP A 183 -20.58 -1.69 20.75
CA ASP A 183 -21.79 -0.87 20.61
C ASP A 183 -22.08 -0.62 19.11
N PRO A 184 -23.23 -1.07 18.58
CA PRO A 184 -23.59 -0.84 17.18
C PRO A 184 -23.62 0.64 16.78
N ASP A 185 -23.97 1.52 17.71
CA ASP A 185 -24.01 2.96 17.44
C ASP A 185 -22.59 3.53 17.33
N ALA A 186 -21.65 3.00 18.12
CA ALA A 186 -20.24 3.39 18.00
C ALA A 186 -19.66 2.97 16.64
N LEU A 187 -20.00 1.77 16.16
CA LEU A 187 -19.61 1.34 14.81
C LEU A 187 -20.23 2.22 13.71
N ASN A 188 -21.49 2.61 13.86
CA ASN A 188 -22.15 3.49 12.89
C ASN A 188 -21.55 4.91 12.90
N LEU A 189 -21.23 5.46 14.07
CA LEU A 189 -20.51 6.73 14.20
C LEU A 189 -19.13 6.64 13.54
N CYS A 190 -18.36 5.59 13.81
CA CYS A 190 -17.09 5.32 13.11
C CYS A 190 -17.28 5.27 11.59
N ARG A 191 -18.30 4.57 11.08
CA ARG A 191 -18.59 4.53 9.64
C ARG A 191 -18.85 5.93 9.07
N LEU A 192 -19.70 6.73 9.73
CA LEU A 192 -20.06 8.07 9.28
C LEU A 192 -18.87 9.02 9.27
N MET A 193 -18.01 8.99 10.30
CA MET A 193 -16.81 9.84 10.39
C MET A 193 -15.78 9.60 9.26
N HIS A 194 -15.93 8.51 8.52
CA HIS A 194 -15.06 8.11 7.40
C HIS A 194 -15.81 8.05 6.07
N ASP A 195 -17.08 8.44 6.05
CA ASP A 195 -17.88 8.51 4.83
C ASP A 195 -17.45 9.75 4.03
N ASN A 196 -17.22 9.60 2.73
CA ASN A 196 -16.76 10.69 1.85
C ASN A 196 -17.75 11.86 1.81
N GLY A 197 -19.03 11.61 2.13
CA GLY A 197 -20.07 12.65 2.19
C GLY A 197 -20.22 13.34 3.54
N PHE A 198 -19.53 12.91 4.59
CA PHE A 198 -19.65 13.47 5.94
C PHE A 198 -18.53 14.47 6.23
N PRO A 199 -18.82 15.63 6.88
CA PRO A 199 -17.80 16.63 7.15
C PRO A 199 -16.74 16.14 8.14
N SER A 200 -15.48 16.50 7.90
CA SER A 200 -14.35 16.14 8.77
C SER A 200 -14.38 16.82 10.14
N SER A 201 -15.03 17.97 10.24
CA SER A 201 -15.33 18.67 11.50
C SER A 201 -16.84 18.78 11.67
N PHE A 202 -17.36 18.38 12.83
CA PHE A 202 -18.80 18.26 13.08
C PHE A 202 -19.14 18.42 14.57
N THR A 203 -20.39 18.76 14.86
CA THR A 203 -20.91 18.75 16.23
C THR A 203 -21.50 17.39 16.58
N ALA A 204 -21.61 17.08 17.88
CA ALA A 204 -22.27 15.84 18.33
C ALA A 204 -23.70 15.72 17.78
N ARG A 205 -24.45 16.83 17.76
CA ARG A 205 -25.78 16.90 17.14
C ARG A 205 -25.78 16.44 15.69
N LYS A 206 -24.84 16.93 14.86
CA LYS A 206 -24.81 16.62 13.43
C LYS A 206 -24.61 15.12 13.16
N ILE A 207 -23.70 14.49 13.90
CA ILE A 207 -23.46 13.05 13.74
C ILE A 207 -24.58 12.22 14.35
N ALA A 208 -25.17 12.66 15.47
CA ALA A 208 -26.33 12.01 16.09
C ALA A 208 -27.55 11.96 15.15
N GLU A 209 -27.88 13.11 14.53
CA GLU A 209 -28.95 13.21 13.53
C GLU A 209 -28.68 12.29 12.32
N SER A 210 -27.43 12.22 11.86
CA SER A 210 -27.06 11.39 10.71
C SER A 210 -27.01 9.89 11.03
N ALA A 211 -26.72 9.54 12.28
CA ALA A 211 -26.69 8.16 12.77
C ALA A 211 -28.06 7.65 13.24
N GLY A 212 -29.03 8.55 13.48
CA GLY A 212 -30.33 8.20 14.05
C GLY A 212 -30.25 7.83 15.54
N VAL A 213 -29.33 8.44 16.29
CA VAL A 213 -29.11 8.18 17.72
C VAL A 213 -29.36 9.43 18.57
N ASP A 214 -29.58 9.24 19.87
CA ASP A 214 -29.69 10.35 20.82
C ASP A 214 -28.38 11.15 20.91
N GLU A 215 -28.48 12.47 20.99
CA GLU A 215 -27.31 13.37 21.03
C GLU A 215 -26.43 13.12 22.26
N ASN A 216 -27.02 12.88 23.44
CA ASN A 216 -26.22 12.59 24.63
C ASN A 216 -25.50 11.25 24.51
N LYS A 217 -26.14 10.24 23.88
CA LYS A 217 -25.48 8.98 23.57
C LYS A 217 -24.31 9.19 22.60
N ALA A 218 -24.49 10.00 21.55
CA ALA A 218 -23.42 10.34 20.62
C ALA A 218 -22.25 11.02 21.33
N VAL A 219 -22.51 12.00 22.22
CA VAL A 219 -21.48 12.65 23.05
C VAL A 219 -20.72 11.61 23.88
N GLN A 220 -21.40 10.70 24.57
CA GLN A 220 -20.75 9.66 25.37
C GLN A 220 -19.85 8.74 24.54
N ILE A 221 -20.28 8.40 23.32
CA ILE A 221 -19.49 7.60 22.40
C ILE A 221 -18.26 8.39 21.93
N LEU A 222 -18.44 9.64 21.52
CA LEU A 222 -17.37 10.51 21.02
C LEU A 222 -16.30 10.77 22.10
N GLU A 223 -16.70 10.97 23.36
CA GLU A 223 -15.73 11.11 24.46
C GLU A 223 -14.91 9.83 24.67
N LYS A 224 -15.52 8.64 24.57
CA LYS A 224 -14.76 7.38 24.59
C LYS A 224 -13.87 7.23 23.36
N MET A 225 -14.33 7.65 22.19
CA MET A 225 -13.54 7.63 20.96
C MET A 225 -12.29 8.51 21.06
N LYS A 226 -12.35 9.63 21.78
CA LYS A 226 -11.18 10.48 22.09
C LYS A 226 -10.12 9.76 22.91
N GLU A 227 -10.50 8.93 23.87
CA GLU A 227 -9.55 8.13 24.68
C GLU A 227 -8.70 7.19 23.80
N PHE A 228 -9.22 6.77 22.65
CA PHE A 228 -8.53 5.92 21.68
C PHE A 228 -7.99 6.69 20.46
N SER A 229 -8.02 8.03 20.50
CA SER A 229 -7.56 8.90 19.41
C SER A 229 -8.28 8.65 18.06
N LEU A 230 -9.53 8.18 18.10
CA LEU A 230 -10.35 7.98 16.90
C LEU A 230 -10.94 9.30 16.39
N CYS A 231 -11.13 10.26 17.30
CA CYS A 231 -11.45 11.65 17.00
C CYS A 231 -10.81 12.56 18.05
N ASP A 232 -10.86 13.86 17.80
CA ASP A 232 -10.48 14.90 18.77
C ASP A 232 -11.59 15.94 18.86
N SER A 233 -11.53 16.86 19.83
CA SER A 233 -12.49 17.95 19.93
C SER A 233 -11.85 19.26 20.37
N GLU A 234 -12.44 20.35 19.90
CA GLU A 234 -12.09 21.70 20.30
C GLU A 234 -13.38 22.47 20.59
N THR A 235 -13.35 23.32 21.62
CA THR A 235 -14.46 24.22 21.90
C THR A 235 -14.42 25.39 20.93
N ALA A 236 -15.48 25.54 20.14
CA ALA A 236 -15.70 26.67 19.26
C ALA A 236 -16.52 27.75 19.97
N HIS A 237 -15.94 28.94 20.10
CA HIS A 237 -16.60 30.10 20.70
C HIS A 237 -17.39 30.87 19.64
N LEU A 238 -18.71 30.64 19.56
CA LEU A 238 -19.59 31.29 18.57
C LEU A 238 -20.34 32.48 19.20
N ALA A 239 -20.89 33.36 18.35
CA ALA A 239 -21.64 34.53 18.80
C ALA A 239 -22.86 34.17 19.68
N ASP A 240 -23.46 33.01 19.42
CA ASP A 240 -24.66 32.51 20.13
C ASP A 240 -24.31 31.53 21.26
N GLY A 241 -23.02 31.35 21.57
CA GLY A 241 -22.53 30.48 22.65
C GLY A 241 -21.40 29.54 22.23
N ASP A 242 -20.82 28.87 23.22
CA ASP A 242 -19.76 27.89 23.00
C ASP A 242 -20.36 26.55 22.55
N THR A 243 -19.70 25.86 21.62
CA THR A 243 -20.08 24.53 21.18
C THR A 243 -18.86 23.65 20.98
N GLU A 244 -18.97 22.36 21.31
CA GLU A 244 -17.89 21.42 21.09
C GLU A 244 -17.91 20.93 19.65
N VAL A 245 -16.78 21.09 18.95
CA VAL A 245 -16.58 20.64 17.57
C VAL A 245 -15.61 19.48 17.57
N TYR A 246 -16.09 18.33 17.11
CA TYR A 246 -15.29 17.12 16.94
C TYR A 246 -14.63 17.12 15.56
N ARG A 247 -13.43 16.56 15.48
CA ARG A 247 -12.69 16.35 14.24
C ARG A 247 -12.31 14.89 14.08
N SER A 248 -12.67 14.32 12.93
CA SER A 248 -12.16 13.02 12.47
C SER A 248 -10.93 13.25 11.61
N TYR A 249 -9.84 12.56 11.93
CA TYR A 249 -8.63 12.55 11.11
C TYR A 249 -8.65 11.46 10.03
N GLY A 250 -9.77 10.76 9.86
CA GLY A 250 -9.87 9.65 8.93
C GLY A 250 -8.88 8.53 9.26
N GLU A 251 -8.76 8.18 10.55
CA GLU A 251 -7.78 7.20 11.01
C GLU A 251 -8.07 5.78 10.46
N GLY A 252 -7.49 5.44 9.31
CA GLY A 252 -7.75 4.18 8.61
C GLY A 252 -7.34 2.91 9.38
N ARG A 253 -6.62 3.05 10.51
CA ARG A 253 -6.16 1.93 11.35
C ARG A 253 -7.33 1.14 11.92
N ILE A 254 -8.33 1.81 12.49
CA ILE A 254 -9.49 1.13 13.07
C ILE A 254 -10.38 0.51 12.00
N LEU A 255 -10.52 1.18 10.85
CA LEU A 255 -11.23 0.60 9.71
C LEU A 255 -10.56 -0.66 9.21
N GLY A 256 -9.23 -0.72 9.18
CA GLY A 256 -8.47 -1.94 8.87
C GLY A 256 -8.79 -3.09 9.84
N LEU A 257 -8.91 -2.82 11.15
CA LEU A 257 -9.29 -3.81 12.14
C LEU A 257 -10.74 -4.30 11.94
N ILE A 258 -11.68 -3.38 11.69
CA ILE A 258 -13.09 -3.72 11.43
C ILE A 258 -13.22 -4.52 10.13
N ALA A 259 -12.50 -4.12 9.07
CA ALA A 259 -12.42 -4.82 7.80
C ALA A 259 -11.87 -6.25 7.97
N LEU A 260 -10.82 -6.43 8.78
CA LEU A 260 -10.28 -7.74 9.14
C LEU A 260 -11.33 -8.61 9.84
N ALA A 261 -12.06 -8.05 10.82
CA ALA A 261 -13.11 -8.77 11.53
C ALA A 261 -14.28 -9.13 10.63
N TYR A 262 -14.70 -8.21 9.74
CA TYR A 262 -15.72 -8.44 8.72
C TYR A 262 -15.33 -9.59 7.81
N GLU A 263 -14.12 -9.57 7.25
CA GLU A 263 -13.65 -10.61 6.32
C GLU A 263 -13.49 -11.96 7.01
N HIS A 264 -13.02 -11.99 8.26
CA HIS A 264 -12.96 -13.23 9.02
C HIS A 264 -14.34 -13.87 9.25
N ARG A 265 -15.37 -13.04 9.45
CA ARG A 265 -16.73 -13.53 9.75
C ARG A 265 -17.58 -13.81 8.52
N TYR A 266 -17.48 -12.96 7.50
CA TYR A 266 -18.39 -12.90 6.36
C TYR A 266 -17.70 -13.10 5.00
N GLY A 267 -16.36 -13.12 4.95
CA GLY A 267 -15.61 -13.37 3.72
C GLY A 267 -15.84 -14.78 3.19
N LYS A 268 -16.34 -14.90 1.94
CA LYS A 268 -16.42 -16.18 1.20
C LYS A 268 -15.09 -16.47 0.49
N ASN A 269 -14.85 -17.62 -0.14
CA ASN A 269 -13.70 -17.87 -1.04
C ASN A 269 -12.30 -17.38 -0.55
N ALA A 270 -11.90 -17.75 0.66
CA ALA A 270 -10.58 -17.42 1.21
C ALA A 270 -9.57 -18.54 0.91
N HIS A 271 -8.36 -18.21 0.46
CA HIS A 271 -7.31 -19.20 0.21
C HIS A 271 -6.16 -19.02 1.20
N TRP A 272 -5.71 -20.12 1.77
CA TRP A 272 -4.49 -20.21 2.55
C TRP A 272 -3.36 -20.70 1.66
N ILE A 273 -2.24 -19.97 1.68
CA ILE A 273 -1.02 -20.32 0.94
C ILE A 273 0.10 -20.58 1.95
N GLY A 274 0.50 -21.84 2.07
CA GLY A 274 1.65 -22.21 2.87
C GLY A 274 2.95 -21.96 2.11
N MET A 275 3.68 -20.87 2.42
CA MET A 275 4.94 -20.54 1.74
C MET A 275 5.99 -21.66 1.83
N ASN A 276 6.06 -22.36 2.97
CA ASN A 276 7.03 -23.44 3.14
C ASN A 276 6.61 -24.76 2.45
N THR A 277 5.32 -24.93 2.15
CA THR A 277 4.77 -26.18 1.62
C THR A 277 4.32 -26.06 0.16
N GLY A 278 4.16 -24.85 -0.37
CA GLY A 278 3.56 -24.59 -1.69
C GLY A 278 2.07 -24.96 -1.78
N ILE A 279 1.44 -25.29 -0.65
CA ILE A 279 0.06 -25.77 -0.61
C ILE A 279 -0.88 -24.55 -0.63
N CYS A 280 -1.79 -24.53 -1.61
CA CYS A 280 -2.95 -23.64 -1.65
C CYS A 280 -4.20 -24.43 -1.23
N ARG A 281 -4.97 -23.92 -0.26
CA ARG A 281 -6.23 -24.54 0.21
C ARG A 281 -7.31 -23.49 0.37
N LEU A 282 -8.53 -23.82 -0.05
CA LEU A 282 -9.72 -23.06 0.33
C LEU A 282 -9.94 -23.20 1.85
N ILE A 283 -10.10 -22.08 2.55
CA ILE A 283 -10.27 -22.02 4.01
C ILE A 283 -11.52 -21.21 4.43
N GLY A 284 -12.31 -20.70 3.48
CA GLY A 284 -13.52 -19.95 3.78
C GLY A 284 -14.56 -19.99 2.66
N GLY A 285 -15.83 -19.99 3.06
CA GLY A 285 -17.01 -20.16 2.21
C GLY A 285 -17.58 -21.58 2.31
N ASP A 286 -18.66 -21.77 3.05
CA ASP A 286 -19.58 -22.88 2.77
C ASP A 286 -20.39 -22.53 1.51
N GLU A 287 -20.61 -23.53 0.65
CA GLU A 287 -21.59 -23.46 -0.43
C GLU A 287 -23.00 -23.45 0.19
N GLU A 288 -23.48 -22.25 0.55
CA GLU A 288 -24.92 -21.95 0.61
C GLU A 288 -25.26 -20.85 -0.40
#